data_AF-A0A6I5A4V4-F1
#
_entry.id   AF-A0A6I5A4V4-F1
#
_cell.length_a   1.000
_cell.length_b   1.000
_cell.length_c   1.000
_cell.angle_alpha   90.00
_cell.angle_beta   90.00
_cell.angle_gamma   90.00
#
_symmetry.space_group_name_H-M   'P 1'
#
loop_
_entity.id
_entity.type
_entity.pdbx_description
1 polymer ?
#
loop_
_entity_poly.entity_id
_entity_poly.type
_entity_poly.pdbx_seq_one_letter_code
_entity_poly.pdbx_strand_id
1 'polypeptide(L)'
;MYPSFVATTSFEHEVDRSLDTTPSYTLSITKGDQLSLTEERRYVKGIGWCIKVFLNGEDSINLAIKELENLYQEEFIRSLMDVQLDLNYCQFKVDKALDDKDKETFDEYVAKLENLEKLLPLTTS
;
A
#
# COMPACT_ATOMS: atom_id res chain seq x y z
N MET A 1 -10.51 11.20 4.86
CA MET A 1 -9.22 10.52 4.65
C MET A 1 -9.28 9.91 3.27
N TYR A 2 -8.37 10.25 2.37
CA TYR A 2 -8.37 9.66 1.03
C TYR A 2 -8.01 8.17 1.10
N PRO A 3 -8.44 7.35 0.12
CA PRO A 3 -8.00 5.96 0.08
C PRO A 3 -6.48 5.90 -0.06
N SER A 4 -5.85 5.21 0.88
CA SER A 4 -4.41 4.98 0.89
C SER A 4 -4.13 3.50 0.73
N PHE A 5 -3.08 3.19 -0.01
CA PHE A 5 -2.53 1.86 -0.16
C PHE A 5 -1.13 1.81 0.42
N VAL A 6 -0.66 0.60 0.70
CA VAL A 6 0.71 0.32 1.12
C VAL A 6 1.31 -0.75 0.22
N ALA A 7 2.56 -0.55 -0.19
CA ALA A 7 3.33 -1.53 -0.93
C ALA A 7 3.67 -2.72 -0.03
N THR A 8 3.29 -3.93 -0.44
CA THR A 8 3.55 -5.17 0.32
C THR A 8 4.91 -5.77 -0.03
N THR A 9 5.42 -5.43 -1.21
CA THR A 9 6.70 -5.85 -1.77
C THR A 9 7.35 -4.67 -2.49
N SER A 10 8.65 -4.75 -2.72
CA SER A 10 9.36 -3.74 -3.52
C SER A 10 9.20 -4.03 -5.01
N PHE A 11 8.98 -2.99 -5.80
CA PHE A 11 8.84 -3.09 -7.26
C PHE A 11 9.27 -1.79 -7.96
N GLU A 12 9.56 -1.90 -9.25
CA GLU A 12 9.86 -0.75 -10.10
C GLU A 12 8.62 -0.36 -10.90
N HIS A 13 8.35 0.93 -10.98
CA HIS A 13 7.25 1.49 -11.76
C HIS A 13 7.78 2.50 -12.76
N GLU A 14 7.51 2.28 -14.05
CA GLU A 14 7.85 3.24 -15.09
C GLU A 14 6.83 4.38 -15.09
N VAL A 15 7.29 5.59 -14.76
CA VAL A 15 6.45 6.78 -14.78
C VAL A 15 6.50 7.40 -16.17
N ASP A 16 5.42 7.26 -16.94
CA ASP A 16 5.27 7.93 -18.22
C ASP A 16 4.98 9.43 -18.03
N ARG A 17 5.97 10.28 -18.34
CA ARG A 17 5.84 11.75 -18.30
C ARG A 17 5.80 12.39 -19.69
N SER A 18 5.39 11.64 -20.71
CA SER A 18 5.29 12.12 -22.09
C SER A 18 4.48 13.41 -22.29
N LEU A 19 3.66 13.82 -21.32
CA LEU A 19 2.86 15.04 -21.35
C LEU A 19 3.57 16.30 -20.79
N ASP A 20 4.63 16.17 -19.99
CA ASP A 20 5.18 17.28 -19.18
C ASP A 20 6.63 17.66 -19.55
N THR A 21 7.08 17.36 -20.78
CA THR A 21 8.46 17.62 -21.30
C THR A 21 9.61 17.01 -20.48
N THR A 22 9.29 16.28 -19.41
CA THR A 22 10.25 15.58 -18.57
C THR A 22 10.42 14.14 -19.06
N PRO A 23 11.65 13.59 -19.04
CA PRO A 23 11.87 12.22 -19.43
C PRO A 23 11.12 11.29 -18.47
N SER A 24 10.54 10.23 -19.02
CA SER A 24 10.07 9.11 -18.23
C SER A 24 11.22 8.56 -17.39
N TYR A 25 10.91 8.09 -16.20
CA TYR A 25 11.89 7.54 -15.27
C TYR A 25 11.29 6.34 -14.55
N THR A 26 12.17 5.46 -14.08
CA THR A 26 11.79 4.35 -13.24
C THR A 26 11.80 4.80 -11.79
N LEU A 27 10.65 4.69 -11.14
CA LEU A 27 10.49 4.91 -9.72
C LEU A 27 10.63 3.56 -8.99
N SER A 28 11.49 3.51 -7.99
CA SER A 28 11.58 2.36 -7.09
C SER A 28 10.60 2.56 -5.94
N ILE A 29 9.61 1.68 -5.83
CA ILE A 29 8.66 1.62 -4.71
C ILE A 29 9.12 0.49 -3.80
N THR A 30 9.33 0.80 -2.53
CA THR A 30 9.82 -0.13 -1.52
C THR A 30 8.67 -0.65 -0.67
N LYS A 31 8.82 -1.88 -0.16
CA LYS A 31 7.87 -2.44 0.80
C LYS A 31 7.66 -1.47 1.98
N GLY A 32 6.40 -1.15 2.28
CA GLY A 32 5.99 -0.20 3.31
C GLY A 32 5.71 1.21 2.79
N ASP A 33 6.08 1.54 1.54
CA ASP A 33 5.75 2.83 0.95
C ASP A 33 4.24 3.01 0.83
N GLN A 34 3.76 4.21 1.16
CA GLN A 34 2.36 4.58 1.13
C GLN A 34 2.00 5.30 -0.16
N LEU A 35 0.98 4.80 -0.85
CA LEU A 35 0.37 5.42 -2.02
C LEU A 35 -0.94 6.07 -1.60
N SER A 36 -0.99 7.40 -1.58
CA SER A 36 -2.17 8.16 -1.20
C SER A 36 -2.87 8.71 -2.44
N LEU A 37 -4.09 8.24 -2.73
CA LEU A 37 -4.85 8.70 -3.88
C LEU A 37 -5.34 10.14 -3.67
N THR A 38 -5.42 10.91 -4.75
CA THR A 38 -6.02 12.24 -4.75
C THR A 38 -7.32 12.27 -5.56
N GLU A 39 -8.07 13.38 -5.50
CA GLU A 39 -9.22 13.59 -6.37
C GLU A 39 -8.83 14.08 -7.77
N GLU A 40 -7.55 14.41 -7.99
CA GLU A 40 -7.06 14.87 -9.28
C GLU A 40 -7.03 13.69 -10.27
N ARG A 41 -7.98 13.70 -11.21
CA ARG A 41 -8.13 12.70 -12.27
C ARG A 41 -8.06 13.37 -13.63
N ARG A 42 -7.39 12.72 -14.57
CA ARG A 42 -7.28 13.18 -15.95
C ARG A 42 -7.49 12.03 -16.90
N TYR A 43 -8.22 12.26 -17.98
CA TYR A 43 -8.31 11.31 -19.08
C TYR A 43 -7.18 11.57 -20.09
N VAL A 44 -6.38 10.54 -20.38
CA VAL A 44 -5.30 10.58 -21.38
C VAL A 44 -5.66 9.67 -22.55
N LYS A 45 -5.71 10.23 -23.76
CA LYS A 45 -6.07 9.48 -24.97
C LYS A 45 -5.05 8.36 -25.21
N GLY A 46 -5.53 7.13 -25.33
CA GLY A 46 -4.70 5.94 -25.53
C GLY A 46 -4.32 5.20 -24.25
N ILE A 47 -4.41 5.84 -23.08
CA ILE A 47 -4.10 5.25 -21.76
C ILE A 47 -5.39 5.05 -20.94
N GLY A 48 -6.29 6.03 -20.96
CA GLY A 48 -7.56 6.02 -20.21
C GLY A 48 -7.56 7.00 -19.04
N TRP A 49 -8.28 6.66 -17.98
CA TRP A 49 -8.32 7.48 -16.77
C TRP A 49 -7.05 7.28 -15.94
N CYS A 50 -6.39 8.39 -15.62
CA CYS A 50 -5.27 8.45 -14.72
C CYS A 50 -5.64 9.23 -13.46
N ILE A 51 -5.02 8.86 -12.35
CA ILE A 51 -5.17 9.49 -11.04
C ILE A 51 -3.81 9.92 -10.54
N LYS A 52 -3.74 11.09 -9.92
CA LYS A 52 -2.54 11.54 -9.23
C LYS A 52 -2.46 10.87 -7.87
N VAL A 53 -1.29 10.34 -7.55
CA VAL A 53 -1.00 9.59 -6.32
C VAL A 53 0.21 10.23 -5.67
N PHE A 54 0.12 10.50 -4.37
CA PHE A 54 1.26 10.89 -3.54
C PHE A 54 1.95 9.65 -2.98
N LEU A 55 3.27 9.61 -3.10
CA LEU A 55 4.12 8.61 -2.49
C LEU A 55 4.70 9.19 -1.22
N ASN A 56 4.43 8.51 -0.10
CA ASN A 56 4.89 8.91 1.24
C ASN A 56 4.56 10.37 1.62
N GLY A 57 3.57 10.98 0.95
CA GLY A 57 3.16 12.37 1.19
C GLY A 57 4.06 13.45 0.56
N GLU A 58 5.12 13.08 -0.15
CA GLU A 58 6.11 14.02 -0.70
C GLU A 58 6.01 14.11 -2.22
N ASP A 59 6.38 13.04 -2.91
CA ASP A 59 6.39 12.99 -4.37
C ASP A 59 5.02 12.63 -4.92
N SER A 60 4.71 13.11 -6.15
CA SER A 60 3.49 12.70 -6.84
C SER A 60 3.76 12.16 -8.23
N ILE A 61 2.99 11.13 -8.57
CA ILE A 61 2.98 10.48 -9.88
C ILE A 61 1.56 10.39 -10.40
N ASN A 62 1.42 10.29 -11.72
CA ASN A 62 0.13 9.96 -12.35
C ASN A 62 0.14 8.47 -12.68
N LEU A 63 -0.82 7.73 -12.16
CA LEU A 63 -1.00 6.29 -12.40
C LEU A 63 -2.27 6.07 -13.24
N ALA A 64 -2.21 5.19 -14.22
CA ALA A 64 -3.45 4.74 -14.87
C ALA A 64 -4.29 3.94 -13.87
N ILE A 65 -5.61 4.13 -13.85
CA ILE A 65 -6.49 3.36 -12.94
C ILE A 65 -6.31 1.85 -13.16
N LYS A 66 -6.14 1.42 -14.41
CA LYS A 66 -5.89 0.01 -14.75
C LYS A 66 -4.58 -0.53 -14.16
N GLU A 67 -3.54 0.29 -14.10
CA GLU A 67 -2.27 -0.10 -13.48
C GLU A 67 -2.43 -0.23 -11.96
N LEU A 68 -3.15 0.70 -11.33
CA LEU A 68 -3.47 0.62 -9.91
C LEU A 68 -4.29 -0.65 -9.57
N GLU A 69 -5.28 -0.98 -10.40
CA GLU A 69 -6.07 -2.22 -10.27
C GLU A 69 -5.19 -3.46 -10.40
N ASN A 70 -4.27 -3.48 -11.38
CA ASN A 70 -3.32 -4.59 -11.55
C ASN A 70 -2.42 -4.74 -10.32
N LEU A 71 -1.82 -3.65 -9.83
CA LEU A 71 -0.98 -3.67 -8.63
C LEU A 71 -1.73 -4.23 -7.42
N TYR A 72 -3.02 -3.91 -7.29
CA TYR A 72 -3.85 -4.44 -6.21
C TYR A 72 -4.17 -5.94 -6.41
N GLN A 73 -4.56 -6.34 -7.62
CA GLN A 73 -4.89 -7.74 -7.94
C GLN A 73 -3.69 -8.69 -7.86
N GLU A 74 -2.51 -8.19 -8.21
CA GLU A 74 -1.24 -8.92 -8.14
C GLU A 74 -0.60 -8.83 -6.73
N GLU A 75 -1.31 -8.30 -5.76
CA GLU A 75 -0.91 -8.16 -4.36
C GLU A 75 0.32 -7.29 -4.11
N PHE A 76 0.81 -6.50 -5.09
CA PHE A 76 1.91 -5.54 -4.90
C PHE A 76 1.55 -4.41 -3.94
N ILE A 77 0.28 -4.05 -3.88
CA ILE A 77 -0.26 -3.07 -2.94
C ILE A 77 -1.49 -3.62 -2.21
N ARG A 78 -1.72 -3.15 -0.99
CA ARG A 78 -2.95 -3.43 -0.22
C ARG A 78 -3.56 -2.13 0.28
N SER A 79 -4.88 -2.10 0.43
CA SER A 79 -5.55 -0.97 1.11
C SER A 79 -5.03 -0.86 2.54
N LEU A 80 -4.69 0.37 2.95
CA LEU A 80 -4.24 0.64 4.32
C LEU A 80 -5.31 0.23 5.35
N MET A 81 -6.59 0.39 5.00
CA MET A 81 -7.70 -0.01 5.84
C MET A 81 -7.74 -1.54 6.05
N ASP A 82 -7.47 -2.33 4.99
CA ASP A 82 -7.43 -3.79 5.10
C ASP A 82 -6.28 -4.24 6.01
N VAL A 83 -5.12 -3.58 5.90
CA VAL A 83 -3.96 -3.85 6.77
C VAL A 83 -4.27 -3.49 8.23
N GLN A 84 -4.95 -2.36 8.48
CA GLN A 84 -5.36 -1.96 9.83
C GLN A 84 -6.38 -2.94 10.44
N LEU A 85 -7.33 -3.44 9.63
CA LEU A 85 -8.29 -4.45 10.06
C LEU A 85 -7.58 -5.77 10.41
N ASP A 86 -6.63 -6.22 9.59
CA ASP A 86 -5.84 -7.42 9.87
C ASP A 86 -5.02 -7.28 11.15
N LEU A 87 -4.41 -6.11 11.39
CA LEU A 87 -3.67 -5.84 12.63
C LEU A 87 -4.57 -5.94 13.86
N ASN A 88 -5.74 -5.30 13.81
CA ASN A 88 -6.72 -5.37 14.89
C ASN A 88 -7.14 -6.83 15.17
N TYR A 89 -7.44 -7.59 14.11
CA TYR A 89 -7.82 -8.99 14.23
C TYR A 89 -6.70 -9.85 14.79
N CYS A 90 -5.46 -9.65 14.35
CA CYS A 90 -4.30 -10.38 14.88
C CYS A 90 -4.08 -10.07 16.36
N GLN A 91 -4.18 -8.81 16.77
CA GLN A 91 -4.06 -8.42 18.19
C GLN A 91 -5.12 -9.11 19.04
N PHE A 92 -6.39 -9.07 18.60
CA PHE A 92 -7.48 -9.77 19.29
C PHE A 92 -7.21 -11.28 19.43
N LYS A 93 -6.65 -11.90 18.38
CA LYS A 93 -6.31 -13.33 18.38
C LYS A 93 -5.16 -13.66 19.33
N VAL A 94 -4.14 -12.80 19.40
CA VAL A 94 -3.04 -12.93 20.37
C VAL A 94 -3.58 -12.84 21.80
N ASP A 95 -4.41 -11.84 22.10
CA ASP A 95 -4.99 -11.64 23.44
C ASP A 95 -5.84 -12.84 23.84
N LYS A 96 -6.69 -13.33 22.93
CA LYS A 96 -7.51 -14.51 23.17
C LYS A 96 -6.68 -15.78 23.40
N ALA A 97 -5.59 -15.97 22.64
CA ALA A 97 -4.72 -17.12 22.80
C ALA A 97 -4.00 -17.12 24.16
N LEU A 98 -3.66 -15.93 24.68
CA LEU A 98 -3.12 -15.79 26.03
C LEU A 98 -4.15 -16.19 27.11
N ASP A 99 -5.40 -15.74 26.96
CA ASP A 99 -6.51 -16.09 27.88
C ASP A 99 -6.76 -17.61 27.89
N ASP A 100 -6.78 -18.22 26.69
CA ASP A 100 -7.03 -19.65 26.50
C ASP A 100 -5.78 -20.52 26.79
N LYS A 101 -4.61 -19.91 27.04
CA LYS A 101 -3.29 -20.56 27.17
C LYS A 101 -2.92 -21.43 25.95
N ASP A 102 -3.38 -21.02 24.78
CA ASP A 102 -3.11 -21.67 23.50
C ASP A 102 -1.82 -21.13 22.88
N LYS A 103 -0.73 -21.87 23.07
CA LYS A 103 0.57 -21.47 22.56
C LYS A 103 0.66 -21.49 21.04
N GLU A 104 0.00 -22.42 20.37
CA GLU A 104 0.10 -22.56 18.91
C GLU A 104 -0.54 -21.37 18.22
N THR A 105 -1.76 -21.02 18.62
CA THR A 105 -2.44 -19.82 18.11
C THR A 105 -1.66 -18.54 18.47
N PHE A 106 -1.09 -18.46 19.68
CA PHE A 106 -0.28 -17.31 20.06
C PHE A 106 0.92 -17.13 19.13
N ASP A 107 1.74 -18.18 18.95
CA ASP A 107 2.95 -18.11 18.12
C ASP A 107 2.61 -17.77 16.66
N GLU A 108 1.50 -18.32 16.11
CA GLU A 108 1.04 -18.02 14.76
C GLU A 108 0.65 -16.54 14.58
N TYR A 109 -0.19 -16.01 15.48
CA TYR A 109 -0.73 -14.66 15.31
C TYR A 109 0.25 -13.56 15.72
N VAL A 110 1.19 -13.82 16.63
CA VAL A 110 2.32 -12.90 16.88
C VAL A 110 3.18 -12.77 15.63
N ALA A 111 3.56 -13.87 14.98
CA ALA A 111 4.35 -13.80 13.76
C ALA A 111 3.64 -13.06 12.62
N LYS A 112 2.31 -13.21 12.50
CA LYS A 112 1.49 -12.44 11.55
C LYS A 112 1.46 -10.96 11.89
N LEU A 113 1.25 -10.62 13.16
CA LEU A 113 1.21 -9.25 13.66
C LEU A 113 2.54 -8.52 13.38
N GLU A 114 3.68 -9.12 13.74
CA GLU A 114 5.01 -8.57 13.47
C GLU A 114 5.27 -8.33 11.97
N ASN A 115 4.72 -9.16 11.09
CA ASN A 115 4.86 -8.98 9.65
C ASN A 115 4.00 -7.85 9.09
N LEU A 116 2.79 -7.65 9.65
CA LEU A 116 1.90 -6.55 9.28
C LEU A 116 2.42 -5.21 9.82
N GLU A 117 2.99 -5.18 11.02
CA GLU A 117 3.58 -3.96 11.60
C GLU A 117 4.72 -3.40 10.74
N LYS A 118 5.51 -4.27 10.09
CA LYS A 118 6.56 -3.86 9.14
C LYS A 118 6.03 -3.15 7.89
N LEU A 119 4.73 -3.28 7.58
CA LEU A 119 4.11 -2.59 6.46
C LEU A 119 3.71 -1.16 6.84
N LEU A 120 3.44 -0.89 8.11
CA LEU A 120 3.07 0.45 8.53
C LEU A 120 4.33 1.27 8.80
N PRO A 121 4.42 2.52 8.30
CA PRO A 121 5.43 3.44 8.79
C PRO A 121 5.22 3.58 10.31
N LEU A 122 6.31 3.51 11.08
CA LEU A 122 6.30 3.81 12.51
C LEU A 122 5.71 5.21 12.68
N THR A 123 4.42 5.31 12.99
CA THR A 123 3.83 6.56 13.42
C THR A 123 4.52 6.90 14.73
N THR A 124 5.46 7.83 14.68
CA THR A 124 5.97 8.51 15.87
C THR A 124 4.77 9.18 16.54
N SER A 125 4.34 8.58 17.65
CA SER A 125 3.45 9.19 18.65
C SER A 125 3.94 10.55 19.11
#